data_AF-A0A645JM66-F1
#
_entry.id   AF-A0A645JM66-F1
#
_cell.length_a   1.000
_cell.length_b   1.000
_cell.length_c   1.000
_cell.angle_alpha   90.00
_cell.angle_beta   90.00
_cell.angle_gamma   90.00
#
_symmetry.space_group_name_H-M   'P 1'
#
loop_
_entity.id
_entity.type
_entity.pdbx_description
1 polymer ?
#
loop_
_entity_poly.entity_id
_entity_poly.type
_entity_poly.pdbx_seq_one_letter_code
_entity_poly.pdbx_strand_id
1 'polypeptide(L)' 'MPTQDALDTTGLDITKAQVETLLSVNKEDWKKEVESIKKHYETYGKKLPSELKKQLEALESRLNQ' A
#
# COMPACT_ATOMS: atom_id res chain seq x y z
N MET A 1 6.68 -7.18 -0.46
CA MET A 1 7.47 -6.41 0.51
C MET A 1 8.82 -7.11 0.69
N PRO A 2 9.94 -6.37 0.77
CA PRO A 2 11.22 -6.98 1.13
C PRO A 2 11.13 -7.57 2.53
N THR A 3 11.91 -8.62 2.81
CA THR A 3 12.17 -9.05 4.19
C THR A 3 13.07 -8.02 4.88
N GLN A 4 13.12 -8.04 6.21
CA GLN A 4 13.97 -7.12 6.97
C GLN A 4 15.44 -7.22 6.55
N ASP A 5 15.91 -8.44 6.27
CA ASP A 5 17.30 -8.72 5.88
C ASP A 5 17.59 -8.44 4.39
N ALA A 6 16.58 -8.10 3.59
CA ALA A 6 16.78 -7.73 2.19
C ALA A 6 17.23 -6.27 2.00
N LEU A 7 17.23 -5.48 3.08
CA LEU A 7 17.72 -4.10 3.08
C LEU A 7 19.09 -4.03 3.76
N ASP A 8 20.07 -3.47 3.06
CA ASP A 8 21.34 -3.11 3.67
C ASP A 8 21.19 -1.80 4.45
N THR A 9 21.30 -1.88 5.77
CA THR A 9 21.23 -0.72 6.67
C THR A 9 22.62 -0.32 7.21
N THR A 10 23.70 -0.79 6.59
CA THR A 10 25.07 -0.45 6.99
C THR A 10 25.29 1.05 6.97
N GLY A 11 25.75 1.60 8.09
CA GLY A 11 26.00 3.04 8.25
C GLY A 11 24.77 3.88 8.59
N LEU A 12 23.59 3.27 8.78
CA LEU A 12 22.38 3.94 9.26
C LEU A 12 22.19 3.71 10.76
N ASP A 13 21.90 4.77 11.50
CA ASP A 13 21.48 4.69 12.91
C ASP A 13 20.00 4.28 12.99
N ILE A 14 19.72 3.01 12.73
CA ILE A 14 18.37 2.44 12.74
C ILE A 14 18.35 1.08 13.42
N THR A 15 17.37 0.89 14.29
CA THR A 15 17.14 -0.37 15.00
C THR A 15 16.32 -1.34 14.15
N LYS A 16 16.43 -2.64 14.44
CA LYS A 16 15.61 -3.69 13.79
C LYS A 16 14.11 -3.43 13.94
N ALA A 17 13.67 -2.96 15.12
CA ALA A 17 12.27 -2.65 15.37
C ALA A 17 11.76 -1.48 14.50
N GLN A 18 12.61 -0.49 14.20
CA GLN A 18 12.26 0.58 13.28
C GLN A 18 12.15 0.06 11.85
N VAL A 19 13.06 -0.81 11.40
CA VAL A 19 12.97 -1.44 10.07
C VAL A 19 11.69 -2.28 9.95
N GLU A 20 11.38 -3.07 10.99
CA GLU A 20 10.13 -3.84 11.06
C GLU A 20 8.90 -2.95 10.92
N THR A 21 8.88 -1.84 11.65
CA THR A 21 7.78 -0.86 11.61
C THR A 21 7.64 -0.25 10.21
N LEU A 22 8.75 0.16 9.58
CA LEU A 22 8.74 0.75 8.23
C LEU A 22 8.26 -0.23 7.15
N LEU A 23 8.57 -1.51 7.31
CA LEU A 23 8.16 -2.57 6.38
C LEU A 23 6.78 -3.16 6.69
N SER A 24 6.15 -2.72 7.79
CA SER A 24 4.85 -3.22 8.19
C SER A 24 3.76 -2.80 7.19
N VAL A 25 2.82 -3.72 6.94
CA VAL A 25 1.64 -3.46 6.10
C VAL A 25 0.41 -3.67 6.96
N ASN A 26 -0.20 -2.58 7.41
CA ASN A 26 -1.44 -2.63 8.18
C ASN A 26 -2.66 -2.72 7.24
N LYS A 27 -3.31 -3.90 7.20
CA LYS A 27 -4.49 -4.13 6.34
C LYS A 27 -5.62 -3.13 6.58
N GLU A 28 -5.89 -2.74 7.82
CA GLU A 28 -7.00 -1.85 8.15
C GLU A 28 -6.76 -0.41 7.69
N ASP A 29 -5.51 0.07 7.79
CA ASP A 29 -5.16 1.38 7.25
C ASP A 29 -5.16 1.39 5.73
N TRP A 30 -4.73 0.30 5.08
CA TRP A 30 -4.83 0.14 3.63
C TRP A 30 -6.28 0.08 3.14
N LYS A 31 -7.21 -0.50 3.90
CA LYS A 31 -8.65 -0.45 3.55
C LYS A 31 -9.19 0.97 3.54
N LYS A 32 -8.80 1.80 4.52
CA LYS A 32 -9.15 3.23 4.53
C LYS A 32 -8.55 3.96 3.32
N GLU A 33 -7.32 3.60 2.95
CA GLU A 33 -6.66 4.18 1.79
C GLU A 33 -7.34 3.81 0.48
N VAL A 34 -7.86 2.58 0.34
CA VAL A 34 -8.67 2.18 -0.83
C VAL A 34 -9.87 3.11 -0.99
N GLU A 35 -10.59 3.43 0.09
CA GLU A 35 -11.73 4.37 0.04
C GLU A 35 -11.30 5.79 -0.36
N SER A 36 -10.15 6.25 0.15
CA SER A 36 -9.54 7.52 -0.25
C SER A 36 -9.22 7.55 -1.75
N ILE A 37 -8.62 6.48 -2.27
CA ILE A 37 -8.28 6.34 -3.70
C ILE A 37 -9.57 6.29 -4.55
N LYS A 38 -10.62 5.58 -4.13
CA LYS A 38 -11.92 5.57 -4.83
C LYS A 38 -12.46 6.99 -5.00
N LYS A 39 -12.47 7.78 -3.92
CA LYS A 39 -12.88 9.20 -3.94
C LYS A 39 -11.99 10.05 -4.86
N HIS A 40 -10.68 9.82 -4.84
CA HIS A 40 -9.76 10.50 -5.76
C HIS A 40 -10.03 10.13 -7.22
N TYR A 41 -10.35 8.86 -7.48
CA TYR A 41 -10.67 8.34 -8.81
C TYR A 41 -11.94 8.96 -9.41
N GLU A 42 -12.92 9.30 -8.58
CA GLU A 42 -14.12 10.03 -9.00
C GLU A 42 -13.79 11.38 -9.64
N THR A 43 -12.71 12.05 -9.22
CA THR A 43 -12.29 13.36 -9.78
C THR A 43 -11.88 13.27 -11.25
N TYR A 44 -11.44 12.11 -11.73
CA TYR A 44 -11.10 11.86 -13.14
C TYR A 44 -12.32 11.47 -13.98
N GLY A 45 -13.40 11.00 -13.34
CA GLY A 45 -14.65 10.61 -13.98
C GLY A 45 -14.46 9.66 -15.16
N LYS A 46 -14.92 10.08 -16.35
CA LYS A 46 -14.86 9.28 -17.59
C LYS A 46 -13.45 9.11 -18.16
N LYS A 47 -12.48 9.92 -17.73
CA LYS A 47 -11.09 9.85 -18.25
C LYS A 47 -10.25 8.80 -17.53
N LEU A 48 -10.74 8.22 -16.44
CA LEU A 48 -10.02 7.20 -15.69
C LEU A 48 -9.96 5.90 -16.50
N PRO A 49 -8.76 5.36 -16.82
CA PRO A 49 -8.63 4.07 -17.48
C PRO A 49 -9.32 2.94 -16.70
N SER A 50 -9.94 2.02 -17.42
CA SER A 50 -10.68 0.91 -16.82
C SER A 50 -9.77 -0.03 -16.02
N GLU A 51 -8.51 -0.12 -16.43
CA GLU A 51 -7.45 -0.92 -15.84
C GLU A 51 -7.13 -0.45 -14.43
N LEU A 52 -7.13 0.87 -14.17
CA LEU A 52 -6.87 1.40 -12.83
C LEU A 52 -7.98 1.03 -11.85
N LYS A 53 -9.25 1.04 -12.29
CA LYS A 53 -10.38 0.58 -11.47
C LYS A 53 -10.23 -0.90 -11.11
N LYS A 54 -9.92 -1.74 -12.11
CA LYS A 54 -9.68 -3.17 -11.91
C LYS A 54 -8.52 -3.45 -10.94
N GLN A 55 -7.44 -2.65 -10.99
CA GLN A 55 -6.33 -2.81 -10.05
C GLN A 55 -6.72 -2.43 -8.62
N LEU A 56 -7.56 -1.39 -8.45
CA LEU A 56 -8.07 -1.01 -7.13
C LEU A 56 -9.01 -2.07 -6.55
N GLU A 57 -9.91 -2.62 -7.35
CA GLU A 57 -10.78 -3.74 -6.97
C GLU A 57 -9.96 -5.00 -6.57
N ALA A 58 -8.92 -5.31 -7.35
CA ALA A 58 -8.04 -6.43 -7.04
C ALA A 58 -7.24 -6.20 -5.73
N LEU A 59 -6.84 -4.96 -5.45
CA LEU A 59 -6.21 -4.60 -4.18
C LEU A 59 -7.19 -4.79 -3.01
N GLU A 60 -8.40 -4.27 -3.13
CA GLU A 60 -9.45 -4.41 -2.12
C GLU A 60 -9.77 -5.88 -1.83
N SER A 61 -9.83 -6.72 -2.87
CA SER A 61 -10.01 -8.16 -2.70
C SER A 61 -8.88 -8.79 -1.89
N ARG A 62 -7.61 -8.49 -2.19
CA ARG A 62 -6.46 -9.02 -1.43
C ARG A 62 -6.43 -8.54 0.03
N LEU A 63 -6.98 -7.35 0.33
CA LEU A 63 -7.05 -6.82 1.69
C LEU A 63 -8.17 -7.46 2.53
N ASN A 64 -9.17 -8.06 1.88
CA ASN A 64 -10.33 -8.71 2.51
C ASN A 64 -10.20 -10.25 2.58
N GLN A 65 -9.09 -10.81 2.08
CA GLN A 65 -8.67 -12.19 2.33
C GLN A 65 -7.97 -12.32 3.68
#